data_AF-A0A7W5F8U7-F1
#
_entry.id   AF-A0A7W5F8U7-F1
#
_cell.length_a   1.000
_cell.length_b   1.000
_cell.length_c   1.000
_cell.angle_alpha   90.00
_cell.angle_beta   90.00
_cell.angle_gamma   90.00
#
_symmetry.space_group_name_H-M   'P 1'
#
loop_
_entity.id
_entity.type
_entity.pdbx_description
1 polymer ?
#
loop_
_entity_poly.entity_id
_entity_poly.type
_entity_poly.pdbx_seq_one_letter_code
_entity_poly.pdbx_strand_id
1 'polypeptide(L)' 'MSASHGNTPAAWIAVAVGLLGFLIGSVAMMLDPISWFIFWVGVAVTVVGGLLFIVLAKLGFNTESH' A
#
# COMPACT_ATOMS: atom_id res chain seq x y z
N MET A 1 17.46 0.72 22.18
CA MET A 1 17.13 1.46 20.94
C MET A 1 16.27 0.55 20.10
N SER A 2 14.99 0.86 19.90
CA SER A 2 14.20 0.13 18.90
C SER A 2 14.82 0.44 17.54
N ALA A 3 15.41 -0.56 16.90
CA ALA A 3 15.81 -0.44 15.50
C ALA A 3 14.53 -0.13 14.72
N SER A 4 14.42 1.07 14.16
CA SER A 4 13.28 1.45 13.33
C SER A 4 13.38 0.64 12.03
N HIS A 5 12.76 -0.55 12.01
CA HIS A 5 12.65 -1.35 10.80
C HIS A 5 11.55 -0.75 9.92
N GLY A 6 11.90 -0.33 8.71
CA GLY A 6 10.92 0.07 7.69
C GLY A 6 10.17 1.37 8.01
N ASN A 7 10.76 2.28 8.77
CA ASN A 7 10.31 3.64 8.99
C ASN A 7 10.85 4.62 7.93
N THR A 8 11.07 4.12 6.71
CA THR A 8 11.54 4.91 5.58
C THR A 8 10.34 5.50 4.83
N PRO A 9 10.52 6.61 4.08
CA PRO A 9 9.45 7.16 3.25
C PRO A 9 8.89 6.15 2.23
N ALA A 10 9.74 5.34 1.61
CA ALA A 10 9.30 4.30 0.68
C ALA A 10 8.38 3.27 1.36
N ALA A 11 8.72 2.83 2.56
CA ALA A 11 7.94 1.84 3.30
C ALA A 11 6.57 2.39 3.74
N TRP A 12 6.52 3.61 4.30
CA TRP A 12 5.26 4.22 4.72
C TRP A 12 4.32 4.54 3.56
N ILE A 13 4.85 4.96 2.41
CA ILE A 13 4.02 5.15 1.21
C ILE A 13 3.43 3.82 0.75
N ALA A 14 4.23 2.75 0.71
CA ALA A 14 3.75 1.43 0.33
C ALA A 14 2.66 0.91 1.28
N VAL A 15 2.84 1.11 2.59
CA VAL A 15 1.86 0.71 3.62
C VAL A 15 0.58 1.54 3.49
N ALA A 16 0.66 2.87 3.39
CA ALA A 16 -0.51 3.73 3.30
C ALA A 16 -1.35 3.41 2.05
N VAL A 17 -0.71 3.25 0.90
CA VAL A 17 -1.40 2.88 -0.35
C VAL A 17 -1.97 1.45 -0.28
N GLY A 18 -1.22 0.52 0.31
CA GLY A 18 -1.68 -0.85 0.54
C GLY A 18 -2.94 -0.90 1.41
N LEU A 19 -2.95 -0.17 2.53
CA LEU A 19 -4.09 -0.05 3.44
C LEU A 19 -5.30 0.60 2.74
N LEU A 20 -5.09 1.59 1.89
CA LEU A 20 -6.16 2.17 1.08
C LEU A 20 -6.77 1.15 0.11
N GLY A 21 -5.94 0.36 -0.57
CA GLY A 21 -6.41 -0.73 -1.43
C GLY A 21 -7.23 -1.77 -0.66
N PHE A 22 -6.76 -2.18 0.52
CA PHE A 22 -7.50 -3.09 1.41
C PHE A 22 -8.82 -2.49 1.90
N LEU A 23 -8.84 -1.20 2.24
CA LEU A 23 -10.07 -0.51 2.63
C LEU A 23 -11.10 -0.54 1.49
N ILE A 24 -10.68 -0.18 0.26
CA ILE A 24 -11.55 -0.21 -0.92
C ILE A 24 -12.09 -1.63 -1.15
N GLY A 25 -11.22 -2.64 -1.13
CA GLY A 25 -11.61 -4.04 -1.31
C GLY A 25 -12.56 -4.54 -0.21
N SER A 26 -12.34 -4.13 1.04
CA SER A 26 -13.20 -4.50 2.17
C SER A 26 -14.60 -3.88 2.03
N VAL A 27 -14.69 -2.60 1.64
CA VAL A 27 -15.98 -1.95 1.39
C VAL A 27 -16.73 -2.65 0.25
N ALA A 28 -16.04 -3.05 -0.82
CA ALA A 28 -16.66 -3.76 -1.94
C ALA A 28 -17.34 -5.08 -1.54
N MET A 29 -16.77 -5.79 -0.55
CA MET A 29 -17.33 -7.04 0.01
C MET A 29 -18.53 -6.81 0.93
N MET A 30 -18.77 -5.58 1.40
CA MET A 30 -19.93 -5.23 2.23
C MET A 30 -21.17 -4.83 1.41
N LEU A 31 -21.03 -4.64 0.10
CA LEU A 31 -22.12 -4.27 -0.79
C LEU A 31 -22.98 -5.50 -1.16
N ASP A 32 -24.28 -5.28 -1.37
CA ASP A 32 -25.22 -6.30 -1.85
C ASP A 32 -25.96 -5.78 -3.10
N PRO A 33 -25.72 -6.38 -4.30
CA PRO A 33 -24.77 -7.46 -4.55
C PRO A 33 -23.32 -7.01 -4.41
N ILE A 34 -22.42 -7.95 -4.15
CA ILE A 34 -20.96 -7.71 -4.08
C ILE A 34 -20.50 -7.02 -5.37
N SER A 35 -19.79 -5.89 -5.23
CA SER A 35 -19.23 -5.19 -6.37
C SER A 35 -17.83 -5.71 -6.71
N TRP A 36 -17.76 -6.71 -7.59
CA TRP A 36 -16.50 -7.29 -8.06
C TRP A 36 -15.59 -6.26 -8.76
N PHE A 37 -16.17 -5.27 -9.44
CA PHE A 37 -15.40 -4.20 -10.06
C PHE A 37 -14.63 -3.38 -9.01
N ILE A 38 -15.30 -2.92 -7.95
CA ILE A 38 -14.65 -2.13 -6.88
C ILE A 38 -13.64 -2.98 -6.11
N PHE A 39 -13.92 -4.27 -5.90
CA PHE A 39 -12.96 -5.19 -5.30
C PHE A 39 -11.65 -5.23 -6.10
N TRP A 40 -11.72 -5.40 -7.42
CA TRP A 40 -10.53 -5.44 -8.27
C TRP A 40 -9.80 -4.09 -8.34
N VAL A 41 -10.51 -2.96 -8.22
CA VAL A 41 -9.88 -1.65 -8.01
C VAL A 41 -9.06 -1.66 -6.72
N GLY A 42 -9.60 -2.16 -5.62
CA GLY A 42 -8.87 -2.32 -4.36
C GLY A 42 -7.61 -3.16 -4.51
N VAL A 43 -7.71 -4.32 -5.18
CA VAL A 43 -6.55 -5.19 -5.48
C VAL A 43 -5.49 -4.46 -6.30
N ALA A 44 -5.90 -3.75 -7.36
CA ALA A 44 -4.99 -2.98 -8.20
C ALA A 44 -4.25 -1.90 -7.39
N VAL A 45 -4.95 -1.18 -6.51
CA VAL A 45 -4.34 -0.17 -5.63
C VAL A 45 -3.33 -0.81 -4.68
N THR A 46 -3.62 -1.98 -4.09
CA THR A 46 -2.66 -2.70 -3.24
C THR A 46 -1.39 -3.08 -4.01
N VAL A 47 -1.53 -3.56 -5.25
CA VAL A 47 -0.38 -3.88 -6.12
C VAL A 47 0.44 -2.61 -6.43
N VAL A 48 -0.22 -1.49 -6.71
CA VAL A 48 0.44 -0.19 -6.92
C VAL A 48 1.26 0.23 -5.71
N GLY A 49 0.81 -0.06 -4.48
CA GLY A 49 1.61 0.18 -3.26
C GLY A 49 2.97 -0.52 -3.29
N GLY A 50 3.01 -1.78 -3.73
CA GLY A 50 4.26 -2.53 -3.91
C GLY A 50 5.14 -1.95 -5.03
N LEU A 51 4.55 -1.54 -6.15
CA LEU A 51 5.28 -0.90 -7.25
C LEU A 51 5.89 0.44 -6.82
N LEU A 52 5.14 1.25 -6.05
CA LEU A 52 5.64 2.51 -5.49
C LEU A 52 6.83 2.28 -4.57
N PHE A 53 6.82 1.23 -3.74
CA PHE A 53 7.99 0.86 -2.94
C PHE A 53 9.22 0.64 -3.83
N ILE A 54 9.10 -0.17 -4.89
CA ILE A 54 10.22 -0.48 -5.80
C ILE A 54 10.77 0.80 -6.44
N VAL A 55 9.88 1.67 -6.92
CA VAL A 55 10.27 2.95 -7.54
C VAL A 55 10.98 3.84 -6.52
N LEU A 56 10.40 4.05 -5.34
CA LEU A 56 10.95 4.92 -4.31
C LEU A 56 12.26 4.38 -3.72
N ALA A 57 12.38 3.05 -3.60
CA ALA A 57 13.62 2.39 -3.22
C ALA A 57 14.73 2.65 -4.25
N LYS A 58 14.43 2.58 -5.55
CA LYS A 58 15.39 2.94 -6.62
C LYS A 58 15.77 4.42 -6.60
N LEU A 59 14.91 5.28 -6.07
CA LEU A 59 15.19 6.70 -5.87
C LEU A 59 15.91 7.01 -4.54
N GLY A 60 16.24 6.00 -3.73
CA GLY A 60 16.99 6.14 -2.48
C GLY A 60 16.15 6.38 -1.22
N PHE A 61 14.81 6.37 -1.32
CA PHE A 61 13.90 6.61 -0.19
C PHE A 61 13.64 5.40 0.71
N ASN A 62 14.41 4.32 0.56
CA ASN A 62 14.34 3.10 1.39
C ASN A 62 15.41 3.09 2.50
N THR A 63 15.98 4.24 2.82
CA THR A 63 16.97 4.40 3.87
C THR A 63 16.37 5.17 5.05
N GLU A 64 16.73 4.76 6.26
CA GLU A 64 16.43 5.51 7.47
C GLU A 64 17.45 6.65 7.57
N SER A 65 17.00 7.90 7.65
CA SER A 65 17.88 9.05 7.86
C SER A 65 18.18 9.20 9.36
N HIS A 66 18.88 8.26 9.96
CA HIS A 66 19.31 8.37 11.37
C HIS A 66 20.69 7.75 11.58
#